data_AF-A0A522YI57-F1
#
_entry.id   AF-A0A522YI57-F1
#
_cell.length_a   1.000
_cell.length_b   1.000
_cell.length_c   1.000
_cell.angle_alpha   90.00
_cell.angle_beta   90.00
_cell.angle_gamma   90.00
#
_symmetry.space_group_name_H-M   'P 1'
#
loop_
_entity.id
_entity.type
_entity.pdbx_description
1 polymer ?
#
loop_
_entity_poly.entity_id
_entity_poly.type
_entity_poly.pdbx_seq_one_letter_code
_entity_poly.pdbx_strand_id
1 'polypeptide(L)'
;MRFRRAEQLSEKERLRVRRDVSAHVHRADYRGALAASARWRRRYPGDFSVAAHYASVLGDYAEQCPPGRRRRLQAESVRLMRDLLRRTACCRQPRLVGMLRNEYYWQTKQRRKQYQLGVVEARRGYKGGYYSQGVGAAWHALELARSGRWTLARRWAGRAVTAWKRYEKGVPDYYNQFVHRALAEGVRGRAAEMEACLRRGAKLAGKPIGYREFAEVREAVSSLHRVGL
;
A
#
# COMPACT_ATOMS: atom_id res chain seq x y z
N MET A 1 17.90 -16.52 8.94
CA MET A 1 17.35 -15.89 10.17
C MET A 1 16.54 -16.93 10.96
N ARG A 2 16.71 -17.05 12.27
CA ARG A 2 15.89 -17.93 13.15
C ARG A 2 15.09 -17.02 14.09
N PHE A 3 13.76 -17.16 14.13
CA PHE A 3 12.90 -16.40 15.05
C PHE A 3 12.83 -17.20 16.35
N ARG A 4 13.53 -16.79 17.41
CA ARG A 4 13.48 -17.45 18.73
C ARG A 4 12.34 -16.84 19.55
N ARG A 5 11.61 -17.66 20.33
CA ARG A 5 10.49 -17.21 21.18
C ARG A 5 10.87 -16.07 22.14
N ALA A 6 12.14 -16.00 22.55
CA ALA A 6 12.64 -15.02 23.51
C ALA A 6 12.86 -13.59 22.94
N GLU A 7 12.71 -13.37 21.63
CA GLU A 7 12.94 -12.05 21.00
C GLU A 7 11.65 -11.31 20.59
N GLN A 8 10.48 -11.75 21.08
CA GLN A 8 9.23 -11.07 20.76
C GLN A 8 9.08 -9.79 21.59
N LEU A 9 8.88 -8.68 20.90
CA LEU A 9 8.58 -7.39 21.55
C LEU A 9 7.35 -7.46 22.44
N SER A 10 7.34 -6.67 23.52
CA SER A 10 6.11 -6.36 24.24
C SER A 10 5.13 -5.59 23.34
N GLU A 11 3.84 -5.59 23.69
CA GLU A 11 2.84 -4.83 22.91
C GLU A 11 3.16 -3.32 22.91
N LYS A 12 3.61 -2.78 24.05
CA LYS A 12 4.03 -1.38 24.18
C LYS A 12 5.20 -1.05 23.23
N GLU A 13 6.18 -1.94 23.10
CA GLU A 13 7.29 -1.73 22.17
C GLU A 13 6.85 -1.85 20.72
N ARG A 14 5.96 -2.80 20.37
CA ARG A 14 5.39 -2.89 19.02
C ARG A 14 4.64 -1.61 18.64
N LEU A 15 3.89 -1.03 19.58
CA LEU A 15 3.20 0.24 19.38
C LEU A 15 4.20 1.39 19.14
N ARG A 16 5.33 1.40 19.84
CA ARG A 16 6.41 2.38 19.61
C ARG A 16 7.03 2.23 18.22
N VAL A 17 7.39 1.01 17.82
CA VAL A 17 7.88 0.71 16.46
C VAL A 17 6.91 1.23 15.41
N ARG A 18 5.62 0.89 15.55
CA ARG A 18 4.59 1.30 14.59
C ARG A 18 4.44 2.82 14.55
N ARG A 19 4.37 3.50 15.70
CA ARG A 19 4.19 4.96 15.76
C ARG A 19 5.36 5.69 15.10
N ASP A 20 6.58 5.24 15.38
CA ASP A 20 7.81 5.81 14.84
C ASP A 20 7.85 5.69 13.30
N VAL A 21 7.60 4.50 12.76
CA VAL A 21 7.55 4.28 11.31
C VAL A 21 6.36 5.01 10.65
N SER A 22 5.16 4.92 11.22
CA SER A 22 3.95 5.52 10.65
C SER A 22 3.99 7.05 10.60
N ALA A 23 4.68 7.71 11.53
CA ALA A 23 4.83 9.17 11.52
C ALA A 23 5.51 9.68 10.22
N HIS A 24 6.46 8.91 9.71
CA HIS A 24 7.12 9.19 8.44
C HIS A 24 6.26 8.80 7.23
N VAL A 25 5.66 7.59 7.25
CA VAL A 25 4.82 7.09 6.15
C VAL A 25 3.63 8.02 5.88
N HIS A 26 2.96 8.53 6.92
CA HIS A 26 1.82 9.44 6.77
C HIS A 26 2.19 10.77 6.07
N ARG A 27 3.47 11.14 6.05
CA ARG A 27 4.01 12.35 5.40
C ARG A 27 4.70 12.05 4.07
N ALA A 28 4.55 10.83 3.55
CA ALA A 28 5.27 10.33 2.38
C ALA A 28 6.81 10.42 2.51
N ASP A 29 7.34 10.38 3.73
CA ASP A 29 8.79 10.38 4.01
C ASP A 29 9.32 8.95 4.12
N TYR A 30 9.37 8.24 2.99
CA TYR A 30 9.78 6.83 2.99
C TYR A 30 11.27 6.64 3.31
N ARG A 31 12.11 7.66 3.09
CA ARG A 31 13.52 7.63 3.51
C ARG A 31 13.63 7.64 5.05
N GLY A 32 12.92 8.54 5.72
CA GLY A 32 12.85 8.58 7.18
C GLY A 32 12.22 7.31 7.76
N ALA A 33 11.15 6.81 7.15
CA ALA A 33 10.53 5.55 7.53
C ALA A 33 11.51 4.36 7.43
N LEU A 34 12.34 4.31 6.37
CA LEU A 34 13.34 3.25 6.20
C LEU A 34 14.44 3.35 7.27
N ALA A 35 14.92 4.56 7.57
CA ALA A 35 15.91 4.76 8.62
C ALA A 35 15.37 4.34 10.00
N ALA A 36 14.13 4.70 10.32
CA ALA A 36 13.45 4.31 11.56
C ALA A 36 13.26 2.79 11.65
N SER A 37 12.72 2.15 10.60
CA SER A 37 12.52 0.70 10.58
C SER A 37 13.84 -0.08 10.62
N ALA A 38 14.90 0.39 9.96
CA ALA A 38 16.24 -0.19 10.02
C ALA A 38 16.85 -0.14 11.42
N ARG A 39 16.63 0.96 12.18
CA ARG A 39 17.06 1.07 13.58
C ARG A 39 16.41 0.00 14.45
N TRP A 40 15.08 -0.15 14.35
CA TRP A 40 14.36 -1.21 15.08
C TRP A 40 14.83 -2.60 14.63
N ARG A 41 15.11 -2.78 13.34
CA ARG A 41 15.59 -4.04 12.77
C ARG A 41 16.93 -4.48 13.33
N ARG A 42 17.85 -3.53 13.57
CA ARG A 42 19.13 -3.81 14.24
C ARG A 42 18.94 -4.19 15.71
N ARG A 43 18.03 -3.51 16.41
CA ARG A 43 17.75 -3.75 17.83
C ARG A 43 17.01 -5.06 18.09
N TYR A 44 16.11 -5.46 17.18
CA TYR A 44 15.28 -6.66 17.31
C TYR A 44 15.30 -7.49 16.00
N PRO A 45 16.44 -8.10 15.67
CA PRO A 45 16.60 -8.81 14.40
C PRO A 45 15.75 -10.10 14.33
N GLY A 46 15.35 -10.71 15.44
CA GLY A 46 14.44 -11.85 15.43
C GLY A 46 12.98 -11.53 15.72
N ASP A 47 12.55 -10.26 15.72
CA ASP A 47 11.12 -9.93 15.86
C ASP A 47 10.41 -9.93 14.49
N PHE A 48 9.30 -10.66 14.38
CA PHE A 48 8.53 -10.80 13.14
C PHE A 48 7.88 -9.48 12.70
N SER A 49 7.37 -8.68 13.64
CA SER A 49 6.70 -7.41 13.34
C SER A 49 7.69 -6.38 12.82
N VAL A 50 8.85 -6.29 13.48
CA VAL A 50 9.95 -5.43 13.02
C VAL A 50 10.44 -5.84 11.63
N ALA A 51 10.62 -7.14 11.39
CA ALA A 51 11.00 -7.66 10.08
C ALA A 51 9.96 -7.31 9.00
N ALA A 52 8.67 -7.48 9.30
CA ALA A 52 7.58 -7.19 8.38
C ALA A 52 7.53 -5.69 8.04
N HIS A 53 7.57 -4.81 9.04
CA HIS A 53 7.58 -3.36 8.81
C HIS A 53 8.80 -2.90 8.00
N TYR A 54 9.98 -3.43 8.31
CA TYR A 54 11.19 -3.13 7.53
C TYR A 54 11.03 -3.56 6.07
N ALA A 55 10.55 -4.79 5.82
CA ALA A 55 10.35 -5.29 4.46
C ALA A 55 9.35 -4.43 3.67
N SER A 56 8.22 -4.04 4.28
CA SER A 56 7.22 -3.16 3.65
C SER A 56 7.80 -1.80 3.27
N VAL A 57 8.42 -1.12 4.23
CA VAL A 57 8.97 0.22 3.99
C VAL A 57 10.15 0.21 3.01
N LEU A 58 10.94 -0.88 2.99
CA LEU A 58 11.99 -1.06 1.98
C LEU A 58 11.41 -1.05 0.56
N GLY A 59 10.25 -1.67 0.37
CA GLY A 59 9.53 -1.68 -0.91
C GLY A 59 8.99 -0.29 -1.27
N ASP A 60 8.39 0.42 -0.32
CA ASP A 60 7.87 1.78 -0.56
C ASP A 60 8.98 2.77 -0.90
N TYR A 61 10.10 2.72 -0.15
CA TYR A 61 11.26 3.57 -0.43
C TYR A 61 11.91 3.24 -1.78
N ALA A 62 11.86 1.98 -2.22
CA ALA A 62 12.40 1.59 -3.51
C ALA A 62 11.75 2.37 -4.66
N GLU A 63 10.46 2.69 -4.58
CA GLU A 63 9.77 3.49 -5.60
C GLU A 63 10.38 4.90 -5.74
N GLN A 64 10.99 5.45 -4.70
CA GLN A 64 11.66 6.76 -4.74
C GLN A 64 13.08 6.70 -5.31
N CYS A 65 13.62 5.50 -5.55
CA CYS A 65 14.97 5.31 -6.03
C CYS A 65 15.06 5.32 -7.58
N PRO A 66 16.26 5.61 -8.13
CA PRO A 66 16.56 5.39 -9.54
C PRO A 66 16.36 3.92 -9.97
N PRO A 67 16.13 3.62 -11.27
CA PRO A 67 15.71 2.30 -11.74
C PRO A 67 16.57 1.13 -11.26
N GLY A 68 17.91 1.23 -11.33
CA GLY A 68 18.81 0.15 -10.90
C GLY A 68 18.69 -0.15 -9.40
N ARG A 69 18.68 0.89 -8.57
CA ARG A 69 18.52 0.75 -7.11
C ARG A 69 17.10 0.31 -6.73
N ARG A 70 16.07 0.82 -7.41
CA ARG A 70 14.67 0.41 -7.23
C ARG A 70 14.50 -1.09 -7.40
N ARG A 71 14.96 -1.65 -8.52
CA ARG A 71 14.84 -3.09 -8.80
C ARG A 71 15.49 -3.93 -7.70
N ARG A 72 16.71 -3.56 -7.27
CA ARG A 72 17.43 -4.26 -6.19
C ARG A 72 16.65 -4.24 -4.87
N LEU A 73 16.18 -3.06 -4.44
CA LEU A 73 15.47 -2.93 -3.16
C LEU A 73 14.09 -3.59 -3.18
N GLN A 74 13.36 -3.51 -4.30
CA GLN A 74 12.10 -4.25 -4.48
C GLN A 74 12.33 -5.77 -4.40
N ALA A 75 13.35 -6.28 -5.08
CA ALA A 75 13.67 -7.70 -5.04
C ALA A 75 14.02 -8.16 -3.61
N GLU A 76 14.77 -7.35 -2.87
CA GLU A 76 15.08 -7.62 -1.46
C GLU A 76 13.83 -7.59 -0.57
N SER A 77 12.99 -6.57 -0.71
CA SER A 77 11.70 -6.46 0.01
C SER A 77 10.82 -7.69 -0.23
N VAL A 78 10.62 -8.07 -1.50
CA VAL A 78 9.82 -9.25 -1.88
C VAL A 78 10.43 -10.54 -1.32
N ARG A 79 11.75 -10.69 -1.36
CA ARG A 79 12.43 -11.85 -0.77
C ARG A 79 12.16 -11.95 0.73
N LEU A 80 12.34 -10.84 1.46
CA LEU A 80 12.09 -10.78 2.91
C LEU A 80 10.63 -11.09 3.24
N MET A 81 9.67 -10.50 2.52
CA MET A 81 8.24 -10.77 2.72
C MET A 81 7.90 -12.23 2.46
N ARG A 82 8.43 -12.84 1.39
CA ARG A 82 8.21 -14.25 1.06
C ARG A 82 8.74 -15.16 2.16
N ASP A 83 9.93 -14.88 2.69
CA ASP A 83 10.53 -15.63 3.79
C ASP A 83 9.69 -15.53 5.08
N LEU A 84 9.14 -14.34 5.36
CA LEU A 84 8.22 -14.11 6.47
C LEU A 84 6.87 -14.84 6.27
N LEU A 85 6.33 -14.82 5.06
CA LEU A 85 5.07 -15.48 4.73
C LEU A 85 5.13 -17.01 4.88
N ARG A 86 6.30 -17.62 4.66
CA ARG A 86 6.53 -19.05 4.93
C ARG A 86 6.55 -19.39 6.43
N ARG A 87 6.55 -18.37 7.30
CA ARG A 87 6.75 -18.48 8.75
C ARG A 87 5.62 -17.83 9.55
N THR A 88 4.45 -17.66 8.93
CA THR A 88 3.30 -17.02 9.59
C THR A 88 2.79 -17.80 10.79
N ALA A 89 3.06 -19.11 10.86
CA ALA A 89 2.76 -19.93 12.04
C ALA A 89 3.45 -19.41 13.32
N CYS A 90 4.58 -18.71 13.19
CA CYS A 90 5.27 -18.08 14.32
C CYS A 90 4.65 -16.74 14.73
N CYS A 91 3.73 -16.18 13.93
CA CYS A 91 3.10 -14.88 14.17
C CYS A 91 1.70 -15.07 14.78
N ARG A 92 1.54 -14.68 16.04
CA ARG A 92 0.25 -14.71 16.75
C ARG A 92 -0.66 -13.52 16.44
N GLN A 93 -0.32 -12.72 15.43
CA GLN A 93 -1.03 -11.48 15.10
C GLN A 93 -1.64 -11.59 13.70
N PRO A 94 -2.89 -12.06 13.56
CA PRO A 94 -3.54 -12.24 12.26
C PRO A 94 -3.57 -10.97 11.40
N ARG A 95 -3.74 -9.80 12.04
CA ARG A 95 -3.73 -8.49 11.36
C ARG A 95 -2.37 -8.17 10.72
N LEU A 96 -1.28 -8.54 11.38
CA LEU A 96 0.07 -8.35 10.87
C LEU A 96 0.35 -9.27 9.68
N VAL A 97 -0.12 -10.52 9.74
CA VAL A 97 -0.06 -11.45 8.60
C VAL A 97 -0.89 -10.93 7.42
N GLY A 98 -2.06 -10.38 7.69
CA GLY A 98 -2.91 -9.69 6.72
C GLY A 98 -2.20 -8.55 6.00
N MET A 99 -1.64 -7.62 6.78
CA MET A 99 -0.83 -6.50 6.27
C MET A 99 0.36 -7.01 5.44
N LEU A 100 1.12 -7.99 5.92
CA LEU A 100 2.25 -8.56 5.17
C LEU A 100 1.82 -9.16 3.82
N ARG A 101 0.68 -9.87 3.77
CA ARG A 101 0.12 -10.40 2.52
C ARG A 101 -0.31 -9.28 1.58
N ASN A 102 -0.95 -8.24 2.10
CA ASN A 102 -1.34 -7.08 1.32
C ASN A 102 -0.12 -6.44 0.64
N GLU A 103 0.93 -6.16 1.41
CA GLU A 103 2.16 -5.57 0.90
C GLU A 103 2.89 -6.49 -0.10
N TYR A 104 2.92 -7.79 0.17
CA TYR A 104 3.48 -8.75 -0.78
C TYR A 104 2.73 -8.73 -2.11
N TYR A 105 1.40 -8.73 -2.08
CA TYR A 105 0.59 -8.66 -3.32
C TYR A 105 0.73 -7.30 -4.02
N TRP A 106 0.89 -6.22 -3.27
CA TRP A 106 1.19 -4.90 -3.82
C TRP A 106 2.51 -4.90 -4.60
N GLN A 107 3.60 -5.32 -3.95
CA GLN A 107 4.96 -5.33 -4.51
C GLN A 107 5.13 -6.32 -5.67
N THR A 108 4.36 -7.41 -5.68
CA THR A 108 4.37 -8.42 -6.76
C THR A 108 3.26 -8.22 -7.79
N LYS A 109 2.54 -7.08 -7.75
CA LYS A 109 1.46 -6.71 -8.69
C LYS A 109 0.33 -7.74 -8.78
N GLN A 110 0.06 -8.50 -7.72
CA GLN A 110 -1.04 -9.47 -7.65
C GLN A 110 -2.36 -8.80 -7.27
N ARG A 111 -2.84 -7.85 -8.09
CA ARG A 111 -3.95 -6.93 -7.77
C ARG A 111 -5.26 -7.62 -7.39
N ARG A 112 -5.64 -8.66 -8.13
CA ARG A 112 -6.84 -9.46 -7.84
C ARG A 112 -6.75 -10.18 -6.49
N LYS A 113 -5.58 -10.73 -6.15
CA LYS A 113 -5.37 -11.39 -4.85
C LYS A 113 -5.38 -10.37 -3.71
N GLN A 114 -4.83 -9.18 -3.93
CA GLN A 114 -4.91 -8.07 -2.99
C GLN A 114 -6.36 -7.68 -2.68
N TYR A 115 -7.19 -7.54 -3.71
CA TYR A 115 -8.62 -7.30 -3.53
C TYR A 115 -9.32 -8.42 -2.76
N GLN A 116 -9.09 -9.68 -3.15
CA GLN A 116 -9.72 -10.84 -2.50
C GLN A 116 -9.33 -10.96 -1.01
N LEU A 117 -8.06 -10.72 -0.68
CA LEU A 117 -7.60 -10.62 0.70
C LEU A 117 -8.42 -9.57 1.46
N GLY A 118 -8.57 -8.39 0.89
CA GLY A 118 -9.35 -7.32 1.51
C GLY A 118 -10.83 -7.66 1.72
N VAL A 119 -11.45 -8.42 0.81
CA VAL A 119 -12.83 -8.91 0.98
C VAL A 119 -12.92 -9.84 2.18
N VAL A 120 -11.98 -10.78 2.31
CA VAL A 120 -11.93 -11.73 3.44
C VAL A 120 -11.72 -10.98 4.76
N GLU A 121 -10.80 -10.01 4.80
CA GLU A 121 -10.51 -9.23 6.00
C GLU A 121 -11.67 -8.33 6.43
N ALA A 122 -12.33 -7.67 5.47
CA ALA A 122 -13.49 -6.83 5.78
C ALA A 122 -14.65 -7.65 6.34
N ARG A 123 -14.89 -8.86 5.81
CA ARG A 123 -15.89 -9.81 6.36
C ARG A 123 -15.58 -10.23 7.79
N ARG A 124 -14.30 -10.26 8.18
CA ARG A 124 -13.85 -10.52 9.57
C ARG A 124 -13.90 -9.27 10.46
N GLY A 125 -14.48 -8.17 9.99
CA GLY A 125 -14.57 -6.92 10.74
C GLY A 125 -13.28 -6.10 10.76
N TYR A 126 -12.25 -6.48 10.00
CA TYR A 126 -11.01 -5.70 9.93
C TYR A 126 -11.15 -4.57 8.91
N LYS A 127 -11.19 -3.33 9.42
CA LYS A 127 -11.30 -2.11 8.58
C LYS A 127 -10.20 -2.01 7.51
N GLY A 128 -8.99 -2.52 7.81
CA GLY A 128 -7.89 -2.62 6.85
C GLY A 128 -8.22 -3.42 5.58
N GLY A 129 -9.22 -4.31 5.63
CA GLY A 129 -9.67 -5.02 4.43
C GLY A 129 -10.23 -4.10 3.34
N TYR A 130 -10.84 -2.96 3.71
CA TYR A 130 -11.30 -1.97 2.73
C TYR A 130 -10.14 -1.25 2.04
N TYR A 131 -9.02 -1.04 2.74
CA TYR A 131 -7.80 -0.52 2.13
C TYR A 131 -7.29 -1.47 1.05
N SER A 132 -7.10 -2.75 1.39
CA SER A 132 -6.63 -3.78 0.45
C SER A 132 -7.57 -3.95 -0.75
N GLN A 133 -8.90 -3.86 -0.54
CA GLN A 133 -9.89 -3.82 -1.62
C GLN A 133 -9.69 -2.61 -2.53
N GLY A 134 -9.59 -1.41 -1.95
CA GLY A 134 -9.45 -0.15 -2.69
C GLY A 134 -8.20 -0.14 -3.57
N VAL A 135 -7.05 -0.52 -3.01
CA VAL A 135 -5.77 -0.58 -3.74
C VAL A 135 -5.85 -1.63 -4.86
N GLY A 136 -6.21 -2.88 -4.52
CA GLY A 136 -6.24 -3.97 -5.49
C GLY A 136 -7.21 -3.72 -6.63
N ALA A 137 -8.41 -3.20 -6.34
CA ALA A 137 -9.41 -2.92 -7.36
C ALA A 137 -9.02 -1.73 -8.25
N ALA A 138 -8.45 -0.65 -7.71
CA ALA A 138 -8.07 0.53 -8.49
C ALA A 138 -7.01 0.20 -9.55
N TRP A 139 -5.95 -0.51 -9.13
CA TRP A 139 -4.87 -0.89 -10.05
C TRP A 139 -5.27 -1.99 -11.02
N HIS A 140 -6.12 -2.94 -10.60
CA HIS A 140 -6.66 -3.92 -11.53
C HIS A 140 -7.58 -3.27 -12.58
N ALA A 141 -8.36 -2.24 -12.20
CA ALA A 141 -9.15 -1.46 -13.14
C ALA A 141 -8.27 -0.76 -14.18
N LEU A 142 -7.13 -0.18 -13.75
CA LEU A 142 -6.16 0.41 -14.67
C LEU A 142 -5.58 -0.62 -15.66
N GLU A 143 -5.19 -1.81 -15.17
CA GLU A 143 -4.69 -2.90 -16.03
C GLU A 143 -5.72 -3.32 -17.09
N LEU A 144 -6.99 -3.43 -16.70
CA LEU A 144 -8.09 -3.75 -17.62
C LEU A 144 -8.35 -2.64 -18.63
N ALA A 145 -8.26 -1.37 -18.22
CA ALA A 145 -8.42 -0.24 -19.13
C ALA A 145 -7.30 -0.22 -20.18
N ARG A 146 -6.05 -0.45 -19.75
CA ARG A 146 -4.89 -0.55 -20.66
C ARG A 146 -5.02 -1.70 -21.67
N SER A 147 -5.74 -2.77 -21.32
CA SER A 147 -6.02 -3.88 -22.23
C SER A 147 -7.32 -3.69 -23.04
N GLY A 148 -7.88 -2.49 -23.12
CA GLY A 148 -9.11 -2.19 -23.87
C GLY A 148 -10.41 -2.73 -23.24
N ARG A 149 -10.36 -3.35 -22.05
CA ARG A 149 -11.53 -3.97 -21.40
C ARG A 149 -12.31 -2.96 -20.56
N TRP A 150 -12.74 -1.88 -21.21
CA TRP A 150 -13.28 -0.67 -20.57
C TRP A 150 -14.50 -0.90 -19.67
N THR A 151 -15.47 -1.70 -20.10
CA THR A 151 -16.66 -2.00 -19.29
C THR A 151 -16.28 -2.68 -17.97
N LEU A 152 -15.35 -3.64 -18.04
CA LEU A 152 -14.87 -4.34 -16.85
C LEU A 152 -13.99 -3.44 -15.98
N ALA A 153 -13.15 -2.61 -16.59
CA ALA A 153 -12.33 -1.61 -15.89
C ALA A 153 -13.20 -0.66 -15.06
N ARG A 154 -14.24 -0.07 -15.66
CA ARG A 154 -15.19 0.83 -14.96
C ARG A 154 -15.90 0.12 -13.79
N ARG A 155 -16.28 -1.15 -13.95
CA ARG A 155 -16.87 -1.96 -12.87
C ARG A 155 -15.91 -2.15 -11.70
N TRP A 156 -14.64 -2.47 -11.97
CA TRP A 156 -13.62 -2.61 -10.93
C TRP A 156 -13.26 -1.29 -10.27
N ALA A 157 -13.17 -0.21 -11.03
CA ALA A 157 -12.96 1.13 -10.47
C ALA A 157 -14.11 1.54 -9.54
N GLY A 158 -15.36 1.23 -9.91
CA GLY A 158 -16.52 1.42 -9.02
C GLY A 158 -16.38 0.68 -7.68
N ARG A 159 -15.91 -0.57 -7.71
CA ARG A 159 -15.61 -1.34 -6.48
C ARG A 159 -14.54 -0.67 -5.62
N ALA A 160 -13.49 -0.13 -6.25
CA ALA A 160 -12.43 0.59 -5.54
C ALA A 160 -12.99 1.83 -4.83
N VAL A 161 -13.80 2.64 -5.52
CA VAL A 161 -14.44 3.83 -4.94
C VAL A 161 -15.32 3.47 -3.75
N THR A 162 -16.14 2.43 -3.86
CA THR A 162 -16.97 1.95 -2.73
C THR A 162 -16.12 1.52 -1.54
N ALA A 163 -15.02 0.80 -1.77
CA ALA A 163 -14.12 0.39 -0.71
C ALA A 163 -13.45 1.61 -0.03
N TRP A 164 -12.98 2.58 -0.80
CA TRP A 164 -12.36 3.79 -0.27
C TRP A 164 -13.32 4.62 0.58
N LYS A 165 -14.56 4.85 0.11
CA LYS A 165 -15.58 5.54 0.90
C LYS A 165 -15.88 4.85 2.24
N ARG A 166 -15.76 3.52 2.33
CA ARG A 166 -15.91 2.79 3.59
C ARG A 166 -14.68 2.90 4.48
N TYR A 167 -13.49 2.86 3.90
CA TYR A 167 -12.23 3.01 4.63
C TYR A 167 -12.06 4.42 5.22
N GLU A 168 -12.40 5.46 4.45
CA GLU A 168 -12.32 6.87 4.83
C GLU A 168 -13.08 7.18 6.13
N LYS A 169 -14.24 6.53 6.36
CA LYS A 169 -15.02 6.69 7.60
C LYS A 169 -14.25 6.28 8.86
N GLY A 170 -13.27 5.39 8.72
CA GLY A 170 -12.44 4.92 9.83
C GLY A 170 -11.07 5.58 9.92
N VAL A 171 -10.54 6.08 8.80
CA VAL A 171 -9.19 6.65 8.69
C VAL A 171 -9.19 7.87 7.75
N PRO A 172 -9.80 9.00 8.15
CA PRO A 172 -10.00 10.14 7.26
C PRO A 172 -8.70 10.87 6.86
N ASP A 173 -7.64 10.73 7.66
CA ASP A 173 -6.42 11.53 7.54
C ASP A 173 -5.26 10.81 6.83
N TYR A 174 -5.51 9.63 6.25
CA TYR A 174 -4.47 8.92 5.52
C TYR A 174 -4.46 9.31 4.04
N TYR A 175 -3.43 10.05 3.61
CA TYR A 175 -3.39 10.64 2.27
C TYR A 175 -3.47 9.62 1.13
N ASN A 176 -2.86 8.44 1.30
CA ASN A 176 -2.69 7.46 0.23
C ASN A 176 -4.03 6.88 -0.26
N GLN A 177 -5.08 6.89 0.59
CA GLN A 177 -6.42 6.50 0.17
C GLN A 177 -6.94 7.38 -0.98
N PHE A 178 -6.61 8.67 -0.95
CA PHE A 178 -7.03 9.63 -1.96
C PHE A 178 -6.25 9.48 -3.26
N VAL A 179 -4.99 9.02 -3.22
CA VAL A 179 -4.19 8.71 -4.42
C VAL A 179 -4.84 7.56 -5.20
N HIS A 180 -5.14 6.46 -4.52
CA HIS A 180 -5.74 5.29 -5.17
C HIS A 180 -7.20 5.50 -5.54
N ARG A 181 -7.96 6.29 -4.76
CA ARG A 181 -9.31 6.71 -5.14
C ARG A 181 -9.28 7.60 -6.38
N ALA A 182 -8.35 8.56 -6.47
CA ALA A 182 -8.17 9.39 -7.65
C ALA A 182 -7.95 8.54 -8.90
N LEU A 183 -7.05 7.54 -8.83
CA LEU A 183 -6.83 6.60 -9.93
C LEU A 183 -8.14 5.91 -10.37
N ALA A 184 -8.94 5.43 -9.42
CA ALA A 184 -10.21 4.78 -9.72
C ALA A 184 -11.23 5.75 -10.36
N GLU A 185 -11.36 6.99 -9.85
CA GLU A 185 -12.23 8.00 -10.47
C GLU A 185 -11.75 8.36 -11.88
N GLY A 186 -10.44 8.47 -12.10
CA GLY A 186 -9.85 8.68 -13.42
C GLY A 186 -10.20 7.56 -14.41
N VAL A 187 -10.09 6.28 -14.01
CA VAL A 187 -10.50 5.14 -14.85
C VAL A 187 -12.02 5.16 -15.16
N ARG A 188 -12.83 5.80 -14.32
CA ARG A 188 -14.27 6.01 -14.58
C ARG A 188 -14.58 7.19 -15.50
N GLY A 189 -13.57 7.95 -15.94
CA GLY A 189 -13.75 9.20 -16.69
C GLY A 189 -14.23 10.37 -15.82
N ARG A 190 -14.05 10.29 -14.50
CA ARG A 190 -14.50 11.29 -13.52
C ARG A 190 -13.33 12.21 -13.14
N ALA A 191 -12.92 13.05 -14.10
CA ALA A 191 -11.71 13.87 -13.98
C ALA A 191 -11.78 14.89 -12.84
N ALA A 192 -12.93 15.53 -12.62
CA ALA A 192 -13.11 16.49 -11.54
C ALA A 192 -12.96 15.82 -10.15
N GLU A 193 -13.55 14.64 -9.97
CA GLU A 193 -13.46 13.86 -8.75
C GLU A 193 -12.06 13.30 -8.52
N MET A 194 -11.36 12.90 -9.58
CA MET A 194 -9.94 12.54 -9.53
C MET A 194 -9.11 13.70 -8.97
N GLU A 195 -9.24 14.89 -9.55
CA GLU A 195 -8.47 16.07 -9.12
C GLU A 195 -8.82 16.50 -7.69
N ALA A 196 -10.10 16.43 -7.29
CA ALA A 196 -10.52 16.70 -5.92
C ALA A 196 -9.84 15.74 -4.92
N CYS A 197 -9.75 14.45 -5.25
CA CYS A 197 -9.04 13.47 -4.43
C CYS A 197 -7.54 13.80 -4.34
N LEU A 198 -6.87 14.11 -5.47
CA LEU A 198 -5.45 14.45 -5.47
C LEU A 198 -5.16 15.71 -4.64
N ARG A 199 -5.99 16.75 -4.73
CA ARG A 199 -5.86 17.96 -3.89
C ARG A 199 -6.00 17.65 -2.41
N ARG A 200 -6.96 16.80 -2.02
CA ARG A 200 -7.12 16.37 -0.63
C ARG A 200 -5.92 15.57 -0.14
N GLY A 201 -5.42 14.63 -0.96
CA GLY A 201 -4.21 13.85 -0.66
C GLY A 201 -2.99 14.75 -0.48
N ALA A 202 -2.77 15.71 -1.38
CA ALA A 202 -1.69 16.68 -1.31
C ALA A 202 -1.72 17.50 0.00
N LYS A 203 -2.90 18.01 0.38
CA LYS A 203 -3.09 18.73 1.64
C LYS A 203 -2.74 17.87 2.86
N LEU A 204 -3.21 16.63 2.92
CA LEU A 204 -2.93 15.73 4.05
C LEU A 204 -1.46 15.31 4.15
N ALA A 205 -0.80 15.10 3.01
CA ALA A 205 0.61 14.74 2.97
C ALA A 205 1.56 15.94 3.23
N GLY A 206 1.05 17.18 3.19
CA GLY A 206 1.87 18.38 3.23
C GLY A 206 2.79 18.48 2.00
N LYS A 207 2.30 18.06 0.83
CA LYS A 207 3.06 18.01 -0.43
C LYS A 207 2.41 18.89 -1.50
N PRO A 208 3.18 19.44 -2.45
CA PRO A 208 2.61 20.17 -3.58
C PRO A 208 1.77 19.24 -4.47
N ILE A 209 0.79 19.80 -5.18
CA ILE A 209 -0.10 19.03 -6.07
C ILE A 209 0.62 18.37 -7.26
N GLY A 210 1.80 18.88 -7.61
CA GLY A 210 2.72 18.30 -8.59
C GLY A 210 3.68 17.25 -8.03
N TYR A 211 3.54 16.86 -6.75
CA TYR A 211 4.36 15.79 -6.18
C TYR A 211 4.19 14.50 -6.99
N ARG A 212 5.29 13.76 -7.14
CA ARG A 212 5.44 12.68 -8.12
C ARG A 212 4.30 11.67 -8.10
N GLU A 213 3.87 11.20 -6.92
CA GLU A 213 2.78 10.22 -6.81
C GLU A 213 1.45 10.73 -7.40
N PHE A 214 1.16 12.03 -7.28
CA PHE A 214 -0.05 12.61 -7.87
C PHE A 214 0.12 12.82 -9.38
N ALA A 215 1.31 13.19 -9.83
CA ALA A 215 1.64 13.29 -11.26
C ALA A 215 1.54 11.93 -11.96
N GLU A 216 2.05 10.85 -11.33
CA GLU A 216 1.96 9.47 -11.83
C GLU A 216 0.51 9.01 -12.01
N VAL A 217 -0.41 9.41 -11.13
CA VAL A 217 -1.85 9.12 -11.30
C VAL A 217 -2.41 9.82 -12.53
N ARG A 218 -2.11 11.12 -12.70
CA ARG A 218 -2.55 11.87 -13.89
C ARG A 218 -2.00 11.25 -15.17
N GLU A 219 -0.70 10.97 -15.21
CA GLU A 219 -0.04 10.34 -16.35
C GLU A 219 -0.67 8.97 -16.67
N ALA A 220 -0.87 8.14 -15.65
CA ALA A 220 -1.50 6.84 -15.82
C ALA A 220 -2.89 6.95 -16.46
N VAL A 221 -3.72 7.91 -16.03
CA VAL A 221 -5.07 8.11 -16.56
C VAL A 221 -5.05 8.77 -17.94
N SER A 222 -4.22 9.78 -18.16
CA SER A 222 -4.05 10.44 -19.47
C SER A 222 -3.55 9.47 -20.53
N SER A 223 -2.68 8.52 -20.16
CA SER A 223 -2.20 7.47 -21.08
C SER A 223 -3.32 6.58 -21.61
N LEU A 224 -4.42 6.41 -20.86
CA LEU A 224 -5.55 5.60 -21.31
C LEU A 224 -6.34 6.26 -22.45
N HIS A 225 -6.41 7.60 -22.46
CA HIS A 225 -7.14 8.35 -23.47
C HIS A 225 -6.44 8.32 -24.83
N ARG A 226 -5.13 8.03 -24.85
CA ARG A 226 -4.34 7.84 -26.08
C ARG A 226 -4.52 6.45 -26.71
N VAL A 227 -5.11 5.50 -25.98
CA VAL A 227 -5.27 4.10 -26.40
C VAL A 227 -6.74 3.72 -26.57
N GLY A 228 -7.67 4.56 -26.07
CA GLY A 228 -9.11 4.30 -26.01
C GLY A 228 -9.97 5.18 -26.91
N LEU A 229 -9.36 5.90 -27.86
CA LEU A 229 -10.01 6.62 -28.94
C LEU A 229 -9.26 6.31 -30.24
#